data_AF-A0A085MQI6-F1
#
_entry.id   AF-A0A085MQI6-F1
#
_cell.length_a   1.000
_cell.length_b   1.000
_cell.length_c   1.000
_cell.angle_alpha   90.00
_cell.angle_beta   90.00
_cell.angle_gamma   90.00
#
_symmetry.space_group_name_H-M   'P 1'
#
loop_
_entity.id
_entity.type
_entity.pdbx_description
1 polymer ?
#
loop_
_entity_poly.entity_id
_entity_poly.type
_entity_poly.pdbx_seq_one_letter_code
_entity_poly.pdbx_strand_id
1 'polypeptide(L)'
;MQVSCVKLSSEQEKHTVDSSQCDDKEKPPPSRQCYRDCAGRRWVYGEWEQCSVSCGGGVQQRKASCVDSNNNIIDVRYCENVINDISEQPCNNVPCPAWSYGDWGECSASCDGGVQVRLAVCTDIAGREVDTSFCDSASLLVQQKCNEHMCTQWMYGPWSDCSKTCGDGISTRDAWCVDSKGNKLDGSNCSKEKKVASQVCRHLSACPQWKLGEWSSCSRTCLDGWKTRRIQCVDGNDEELDPKYCTDPKQARPPTHQPCNLGPCPFWRKHDWSACSVTCGSGTQVRTVECVYKNEVVGTGYCRNLPMPNNHRICDLVLCPEWELGPWEPCSVTCGVGQQKRVVRCIYQDSRVVAEAGACDEMNKPVTDRQCIQPDCSLLIYSSVSGPMSLVDGRNRSSTLRSPMLRTSIVSRTMESDAPTKWETGPWTECSSHCGEGKRSRLVVCRDVYGRVLPDVYCGHASPPVGLEKCASRCGRWQTGPWLPCPESCKRNANTYREVACISVLTNDRTDVSDCDLDRRPVSEKACNLSQCDRSTYYGVPLPGFVWRTGDWSSSVWMLNGPYG
;
A
#
# COMPACT_ATOMS: atom_id res chain seq x y z
N MET A 1 51.92 100.02 76.38
CA MET A 1 50.59 99.90 75.70
C MET A 1 49.50 100.05 76.77
N GLN A 2 48.40 100.75 76.47
CA GLN A 2 47.27 100.95 77.39
C GLN A 2 46.32 99.74 77.28
N VAL A 3 46.01 99.06 78.39
CA VAL A 3 45.16 97.86 78.41
C VAL A 3 43.75 98.25 78.89
N SER A 4 42.75 98.06 78.03
CA SER A 4 41.33 98.38 78.28
C SER A 4 40.45 97.11 78.23
N CYS A 5 39.47 97.01 79.14
CA CYS A 5 38.47 95.93 79.15
C CYS A 5 37.47 96.16 78.00
N VAL A 6 37.26 95.15 77.16
CA VAL A 6 36.35 95.23 76.02
C VAL A 6 35.40 94.03 75.99
N LYS A 7 34.13 94.27 75.68
CA LYS A 7 33.13 93.24 75.41
C LYS A 7 32.88 93.17 73.90
N LEU A 8 32.89 91.96 73.35
CA LEU A 8 32.60 91.71 71.94
C LEU A 8 31.09 91.58 71.73
N SER A 9 30.55 92.29 70.74
CA SER A 9 29.16 92.12 70.30
C SER A 9 28.98 90.82 69.49
N SER A 10 27.74 90.44 69.20
CA SER A 10 27.41 89.29 68.34
C SER A 10 27.96 89.41 66.91
N GLU A 11 28.34 90.62 66.47
CA GLU A 11 29.01 90.87 65.19
C GLU A 11 30.53 91.06 65.33
N GLN A 12 31.13 90.64 66.46
CA GLN A 12 32.57 90.72 66.75
C GLN A 12 33.17 92.15 66.83
N GLU A 13 32.33 93.18 67.00
CA GLU A 13 32.82 94.53 67.31
C GLU A 13 33.21 94.65 68.79
N LYS A 14 34.39 95.23 69.05
CA LYS A 14 34.96 95.40 70.39
C LYS A 14 34.49 96.73 70.99
N HIS A 15 33.59 96.67 71.95
CA HIS A 15 33.18 97.85 72.72
C HIS A 15 33.95 97.91 74.03
N THR A 16 34.53 99.08 74.34
CA THR A 16 35.18 99.29 75.64
C THR A 16 34.11 99.37 76.71
N VAL A 17 34.21 98.49 77.70
CA VAL A 17 33.28 98.42 78.83
C VAL A 17 34.00 98.78 80.12
N ASP A 18 33.24 99.05 81.16
CA ASP A 18 33.80 99.39 82.47
C ASP A 18 34.74 98.30 82.97
N SER A 19 35.86 98.70 83.56
CA SER A 19 36.90 97.77 84.03
C SER A 19 36.39 96.74 85.02
N SER A 20 35.35 97.05 85.80
CA SER A 20 34.73 96.13 86.76
C SER A 20 34.15 94.87 86.12
N GLN A 21 33.80 94.89 84.83
CA GLN A 21 33.30 93.71 84.12
C GLN A 21 34.39 92.74 83.66
N CYS A 22 35.68 93.09 83.82
CA CYS A 22 36.80 92.19 83.59
C CYS A 22 37.54 91.84 84.90
N ASP A 23 36.99 92.14 86.08
CA ASP A 23 37.69 91.93 87.37
C ASP A 23 38.00 90.45 87.64
N ASP A 24 37.18 89.53 87.14
CA ASP A 24 37.41 88.08 87.22
C ASP A 24 38.41 87.57 86.16
N LYS A 25 39.00 88.46 85.35
CA LYS A 25 39.93 88.12 84.25
C LYS A 25 41.32 88.68 84.54
N GLU A 26 42.34 87.86 84.32
CA GLU A 26 43.73 88.21 84.56
C GLU A 26 44.23 89.28 83.57
N LYS A 27 44.75 90.41 84.07
CA LYS A 27 45.15 91.56 83.25
C LYS A 27 46.55 91.34 82.62
N PRO A 28 46.72 91.46 81.29
CA PRO A 28 48.02 91.29 80.65
C PRO A 28 49.07 92.33 81.07
N PRO A 29 50.37 91.94 81.21
CA PRO A 29 51.43 92.85 81.63
C PRO A 29 51.74 93.91 80.55
N PRO A 30 52.00 95.18 80.93
CA PRO A 30 52.09 96.30 79.98
C PRO A 30 53.43 96.41 79.22
N SER A 31 54.39 95.49 79.40
CA SER A 31 55.71 95.50 78.74
C SER A 31 56.32 94.10 78.56
N ARG A 32 57.03 93.84 77.44
CA ARG A 32 57.88 92.66 77.22
C ARG A 32 59.30 93.06 76.78
N GLN A 33 60.32 92.30 77.19
CA GLN A 33 61.70 92.48 76.71
C GLN A 33 61.92 91.80 75.35
N CYS A 34 62.81 92.39 74.54
CA CYS A 34 63.25 91.84 73.25
C CYS A 34 64.74 91.40 73.34
N TYR A 35 65.07 90.30 72.68
CA TYR A 35 66.41 89.68 72.68
C TYR A 35 67.18 90.05 71.40
N ARG A 36 68.48 90.33 71.51
CA ARG A 36 69.38 90.77 70.41
C ARG A 36 70.50 89.74 70.20
N ASP A 37 70.27 88.73 69.36
CA ASP A 37 71.34 88.08 68.57
C ASP A 37 70.73 87.34 67.37
N CYS A 38 71.27 87.54 66.17
CA CYS A 38 70.62 87.18 64.89
C CYS A 38 71.44 86.24 63.99
N ALA A 39 72.62 85.76 64.39
CA ALA A 39 73.47 84.90 63.55
C ALA A 39 73.78 83.55 64.21
N GLY A 40 73.50 82.43 63.50
CA GLY A 40 73.82 81.05 63.91
C GLY A 40 72.63 80.13 64.26
N ARG A 41 71.42 80.48 63.80
CA ARG A 41 70.19 79.70 64.04
C ARG A 41 70.10 78.51 63.07
N ARG A 42 69.83 77.32 63.59
CA ARG A 42 69.68 76.10 62.78
C ARG A 42 68.63 75.17 63.36
N TRP A 43 68.09 74.31 62.50
CA TRP A 43 67.28 73.18 62.94
C TRP A 43 68.17 72.08 63.49
N VAL A 44 67.84 71.61 64.68
CA VAL A 44 68.30 70.32 65.18
C VAL A 44 67.11 69.36 65.19
N TYR A 45 67.39 68.12 64.83
CA TYR A 45 66.37 67.09 64.71
C TYR A 45 66.53 66.10 65.85
N GLY A 46 65.41 65.74 66.47
CA GLY A 46 65.34 64.61 67.39
C GLY A 46 65.43 63.28 66.66
N GLU A 47 65.32 62.20 67.44
CA GLU A 47 65.21 60.84 66.91
C GLU A 47 63.94 60.66 66.07
N TRP A 48 63.99 59.73 65.12
CA TRP A 48 62.81 59.33 64.36
C TRP A 48 61.82 58.59 65.24
N GLU A 49 60.55 58.95 65.12
CA GLU A 49 59.45 58.19 65.69
C GLU A 49 59.29 56.85 64.96
N GLN A 50 58.49 55.95 65.54
CA GLN A 50 58.19 54.69 64.89
C GLN A 50 57.45 54.94 63.57
N CYS A 51 57.77 54.13 62.56
CA CYS A 51 57.11 54.19 61.26
C CYS A 51 55.60 53.97 61.40
N SER A 52 54.79 54.71 60.63
CA SER A 52 53.32 54.62 60.66
C SER A 52 52.77 53.23 60.35
N VAL A 53 53.54 52.41 59.64
CA VAL A 53 53.24 51.00 59.36
C VAL A 53 54.49 50.16 59.51
N SER A 54 54.33 48.88 59.82
CA SER A 54 55.44 47.92 59.93
C SER A 54 55.93 47.37 58.59
N CYS A 55 55.12 47.49 57.52
CA CYS A 55 55.42 47.02 56.16
C CYS A 55 54.50 47.74 55.15
N GLY A 56 54.78 47.62 53.84
CA GLY A 56 53.92 48.11 52.77
C GLY A 56 54.11 49.59 52.40
N GLY A 57 55.08 50.27 53.02
CA GLY A 57 55.37 51.69 52.79
C GLY A 57 54.62 52.60 53.77
N GLY A 58 55.38 53.20 54.69
CA GLY A 58 54.90 54.13 55.71
C GLY A 58 55.70 55.42 55.74
N VAL A 59 55.34 56.29 56.68
CA VAL A 59 56.04 57.55 56.94
C VAL A 59 56.44 57.57 58.42
N GLN A 60 57.68 57.94 58.70
CA GLN A 60 58.15 58.23 60.06
C GLN A 60 58.39 59.72 60.18
N GLN A 61 58.01 60.28 61.32
CA GLN A 61 58.15 61.70 61.63
C GLN A 61 59.24 61.90 62.68
N ARG A 62 59.83 63.09 62.74
CA ARG A 62 60.72 63.47 63.85
C ARG A 62 60.54 64.93 64.24
N LYS A 63 60.77 65.21 65.52
CA LYS A 63 60.64 66.56 66.06
C LYS A 63 61.82 67.44 65.63
N ALA A 64 61.53 68.54 64.94
CA ALA A 64 62.50 69.59 64.64
C ALA A 64 62.45 70.68 65.73
N SER A 65 63.60 71.09 66.24
CA SER A 65 63.71 72.18 67.21
C SER A 65 64.69 73.23 66.70
N CYS A 66 64.29 74.50 66.80
CA CYS A 66 65.13 75.63 66.41
C CYS A 66 66.12 75.90 67.56
N VAL A 67 67.41 75.95 67.27
CA VAL A 67 68.44 76.26 68.26
C VAL A 67 69.28 77.46 67.85
N ASP A 68 69.81 78.16 68.85
CA ASP A 68 70.82 79.21 68.68
C ASP A 68 72.25 78.64 68.50
N SER A 69 73.24 79.53 68.36
CA SER A 69 74.66 79.19 68.21
C SER A 69 75.25 78.41 69.38
N ASN A 70 74.62 78.50 70.57
CA ASN A 70 75.01 77.81 71.80
C ASN A 70 74.18 76.53 72.02
N ASN A 71 73.42 76.09 71.02
CA ASN A 71 72.59 74.89 71.05
C ASN A 71 71.39 74.96 72.01
N ASN A 72 70.98 76.16 72.45
CA ASN A 72 69.78 76.33 73.26
C ASN A 72 68.54 76.32 72.38
N ILE A 73 67.48 75.65 72.84
CA ILE A 73 66.20 75.61 72.13
C ILE A 73 65.56 77.00 72.22
N ILE A 74 65.39 77.63 71.07
CA ILE A 74 64.74 78.93 70.91
C ILE A 74 63.40 78.77 70.19
N ASP A 75 62.56 79.80 70.25
CA ASP A 75 61.24 79.77 69.64
C ASP A 75 61.35 79.49 68.12
N VAL A 76 60.50 78.58 67.65
CA VAL A 76 60.45 78.09 66.25
C VAL A 76 60.40 79.23 65.23
N ARG A 77 59.75 80.35 65.56
CA ARG A 77 59.63 81.53 64.69
C ARG A 77 60.98 82.10 64.27
N TYR A 78 62.01 81.91 65.07
CA TYR A 78 63.36 82.40 64.75
C TYR A 78 64.07 81.56 63.66
N CYS A 79 63.59 80.35 63.33
CA CYS A 79 64.11 79.51 62.25
C CYS A 79 63.16 79.41 61.03
N GLU A 80 62.09 80.21 60.95
CA GLU A 80 61.08 80.16 59.86
C GLU A 80 61.66 80.30 58.44
N ASN A 81 62.77 81.01 58.28
CA ASN A 81 63.45 81.20 56.99
C ASN A 81 64.61 80.21 56.75
N VAL A 82 64.77 79.22 57.63
CA VAL A 82 65.73 78.12 57.48
C VAL A 82 64.93 76.88 57.08
N ILE A 83 65.29 76.30 55.93
CA ILE A 83 64.61 75.14 55.33
C ILE A 83 64.53 73.97 56.33
N ASN A 84 63.32 73.43 56.54
CA ASN A 84 63.02 72.33 57.46
C ASN A 84 62.49 71.10 56.71
N ASP A 85 63.30 70.55 55.79
CA ASP A 85 62.80 69.61 54.78
C ASP A 85 62.84 68.12 55.17
N ILE A 86 63.34 67.78 56.37
CA ILE A 86 63.58 66.38 56.75
C ILE A 86 62.82 66.03 58.04
N SER A 87 61.59 66.52 58.19
CA SER A 87 60.70 66.13 59.30
C SER A 87 59.91 64.84 59.04
N GLU A 88 59.87 64.38 57.79
CA GLU A 88 59.18 63.16 57.36
C GLU A 88 60.03 62.38 56.35
N GLN A 89 60.00 61.05 56.40
CA GLN A 89 60.64 60.22 55.39
C GLN A 89 59.90 58.88 55.21
N PRO A 90 59.98 58.26 54.00
CA PRO A 90 59.42 56.93 53.79
C PRO A 90 60.16 55.88 54.61
N CYS A 91 59.42 54.93 55.16
CA CYS A 91 59.95 53.83 55.94
C CYS A 91 59.19 52.54 55.64
N ASN A 92 59.78 51.38 55.95
CA ASN A 92 59.16 50.06 55.82
C ASN A 92 58.55 49.77 54.43
N ASN A 93 59.30 50.08 53.36
CA ASN A 93 58.92 49.85 51.96
C ASN A 93 58.94 48.37 51.53
N VAL A 94 59.16 47.44 52.46
CA VAL A 94 59.10 46.00 52.18
C VAL A 94 57.63 45.60 52.06
N PRO A 95 57.20 44.90 50.99
CA PRO A 95 55.82 44.43 50.86
C PRO A 95 55.38 43.65 52.10
N CYS A 96 54.16 43.91 52.56
CA CYS A 96 53.58 43.14 53.65
C CYS A 96 53.37 41.67 53.25
N PRO A 97 53.40 40.74 54.21
CA PRO A 97 52.95 39.37 53.99
C PRO A 97 51.54 39.34 53.38
N ALA A 98 51.34 38.43 52.43
CA ALA A 98 50.09 38.32 51.68
C ALA A 98 49.60 36.86 51.67
N TRP A 99 48.29 36.69 51.43
CA TRP A 99 47.69 35.36 51.31
C TRP A 99 48.17 34.66 50.04
N SER A 100 48.81 33.51 50.22
CA SER A 100 49.05 32.53 49.18
C SER A 100 47.96 31.47 49.21
N TYR A 101 47.46 31.08 48.03
CA TYR A 101 46.29 30.22 47.88
C TYR A 101 46.66 28.89 47.22
N GLY A 102 46.13 27.79 47.75
CA GLY A 102 46.13 26.50 47.08
C GLY A 102 45.02 26.37 46.03
N ASP A 103 44.96 25.23 45.38
CA ASP A 103 43.88 24.89 44.45
C ASP A 103 42.52 24.83 45.15
N TRP A 104 41.46 25.12 44.41
CA TRP A 104 40.09 24.93 44.89
C TRP A 104 39.78 23.44 45.01
N GLY A 105 39.19 23.04 46.13
CA GLY A 105 38.64 21.70 46.31
C GLY A 105 37.40 21.46 45.44
N GLU A 106 36.87 20.24 45.48
CA GLU A 106 35.61 19.92 44.80
C GLU A 106 34.45 20.76 45.36
N CYS A 107 33.54 21.16 44.48
CA CYS A 107 32.35 21.90 44.86
C CYS A 107 31.43 21.03 45.73
N SER A 108 30.92 21.58 46.83
CA SER A 108 30.02 20.86 47.74
C SER A 108 28.72 20.37 47.11
N ALA A 109 28.33 20.90 45.95
CA ALA A 109 27.17 20.50 45.19
C ALA A 109 27.50 20.52 43.68
N SER A 110 26.98 19.56 42.92
CA SER A 110 27.18 19.51 41.47
C SER A 110 26.29 20.51 40.70
N CYS A 111 25.21 20.99 41.31
CA CYS A 111 24.23 21.95 40.79
C CYS A 111 23.44 22.58 41.96
N ASP A 112 22.56 23.56 41.68
CA ASP A 112 21.78 24.39 42.63
C ASP A 112 22.60 25.31 43.55
N GLY A 113 23.87 25.55 43.19
CA GLY A 113 24.77 26.37 43.98
C GLY A 113 25.40 25.57 45.11
N GLY A 114 26.71 25.43 45.01
CA GLY A 114 27.57 24.88 46.05
C GLY A 114 28.63 25.87 46.47
N VAL A 115 29.45 25.42 47.41
CA VAL A 115 30.58 26.16 47.92
C VAL A 115 31.82 25.28 47.74
N GLN A 116 32.88 25.87 47.21
CA GLN A 116 34.21 25.24 47.20
C GLN A 116 35.13 26.03 48.12
N VAL A 117 36.01 25.30 48.78
CA VAL A 117 36.95 25.84 49.77
C VAL A 117 38.37 25.57 49.27
N ARG A 118 39.28 26.51 49.51
CA ARG A 118 40.72 26.35 49.28
C ARG A 118 41.51 26.68 50.53
N LEU A 119 42.72 26.14 50.63
CA LEU A 119 43.65 26.49 51.69
C LEU A 119 44.30 27.84 51.37
N ALA A 120 44.53 28.65 52.41
CA ALA A 120 45.26 29.91 52.32
C ALA A 120 46.30 29.96 53.44
N VAL A 121 47.51 30.37 53.10
CA VAL A 121 48.65 30.49 54.02
C VAL A 121 49.21 31.90 53.92
N CYS A 122 49.49 32.53 55.06
CA CYS A 122 50.08 33.87 55.07
C CYS A 122 51.58 33.73 54.80
N THR A 123 52.06 34.30 53.70
CA THR A 123 53.46 34.16 53.28
C THR A 123 54.17 35.50 53.18
N ASP A 124 55.43 35.53 53.62
CA ASP A 124 56.32 36.67 53.40
C ASP A 124 56.85 36.74 51.96
N ILE A 125 57.65 37.77 51.66
CA ILE A 125 58.30 37.95 50.34
C ILE A 125 59.26 36.81 49.93
N ALA A 126 59.68 35.97 50.88
CA ALA A 126 60.53 34.81 50.63
C ALA A 126 59.72 33.52 50.47
N GLY A 127 58.38 33.60 50.50
CA GLY A 127 57.48 32.45 50.40
C GLY A 127 57.41 31.61 51.68
N ARG A 128 57.88 32.14 52.82
CA ARG A 128 57.82 31.44 54.11
C ARG A 128 56.50 31.72 54.79
N GLU A 129 55.93 30.69 55.40
CA GLU A 129 54.74 30.81 56.21
C GLU A 129 55.02 31.63 57.47
N VAL A 130 54.23 32.68 57.66
CA VAL A 130 54.24 33.56 58.83
C VAL A 130 52.87 33.56 59.49
N ASP A 131 52.79 34.08 60.70
CA ASP A 131 51.54 34.12 61.45
C ASP A 131 50.44 34.88 60.67
N THR A 132 49.21 34.37 60.73
CA THR A 132 48.06 34.91 60.00
C THR A 132 47.72 36.37 60.35
N SER A 133 48.14 36.85 61.52
CA SER A 133 47.94 38.25 61.93
C SER A 133 48.71 39.27 61.10
N PHE A 134 49.74 38.84 60.35
CA PHE A 134 50.48 39.70 59.43
C PHE A 134 49.81 39.89 58.07
N CYS A 135 48.79 39.09 57.76
CA CYS A 135 47.97 39.23 56.57
C CYS A 135 46.61 39.85 56.91
N ASP A 136 46.08 40.69 56.02
CA ASP A 136 44.77 41.30 56.22
C ASP A 136 43.66 40.25 56.12
N SER A 137 42.94 40.03 57.23
CA SER A 137 41.83 39.07 57.30
C SER A 137 40.65 39.46 56.41
N ALA A 138 40.48 40.74 56.07
CA ALA A 138 39.44 41.18 55.14
C ALA A 138 39.71 40.73 53.69
N SER A 139 40.98 40.49 53.35
CA SER A 139 41.40 40.01 52.02
C SER A 139 41.42 38.48 51.89
N LEU A 140 41.09 37.74 52.95
CA LEU A 140 41.09 36.28 52.98
C LEU A 140 39.92 35.70 52.17
N LEU A 141 40.21 35.13 51.00
CA LEU A 141 39.22 34.46 50.14
C LEU A 141 39.46 32.95 50.10
N VAL A 142 38.96 32.24 51.10
CA VAL A 142 39.03 30.77 51.20
C VAL A 142 37.79 30.06 50.68
N GLN A 143 36.71 30.79 50.41
CA GLN A 143 35.42 30.23 50.04
C GLN A 143 34.85 30.97 48.83
N GLN A 144 34.34 30.22 47.84
CA GLN A 144 33.61 30.82 46.72
C GLN A 144 32.40 29.97 46.31
N LYS A 145 31.42 30.62 45.67
CA LYS A 145 30.26 29.94 45.07
C LYS A 145 30.71 29.17 43.82
N CYS A 146 30.08 28.02 43.59
CA CYS A 146 30.30 27.18 42.41
C CYS A 146 28.99 26.51 41.99
N ASN A 147 28.94 26.01 40.75
CA ASN A 147 27.81 25.23 40.22
C ASN A 147 26.43 25.87 40.42
N GLU A 148 26.29 27.17 40.11
CA GLU A 148 25.06 27.95 40.27
C GLU A 148 23.94 27.59 39.26
N HIS A 149 24.16 26.60 38.39
CA HIS A 149 23.15 26.12 37.47
C HIS A 149 22.15 25.21 38.20
N MET A 150 20.87 25.30 37.84
CA MET A 150 19.83 24.52 38.52
C MET A 150 19.95 23.02 38.25
N CYS A 151 19.71 22.20 39.28
CA CYS A 151 19.55 20.76 39.11
C CYS A 151 18.18 20.47 38.48
N THR A 152 18.18 19.97 37.25
CA THR A 152 16.93 19.66 36.53
C THR A 152 16.88 18.19 36.11
N GLN A 153 15.74 17.55 36.31
CA GLN A 153 15.53 16.15 35.96
C GLN A 153 14.21 15.95 35.18
N TRP A 154 14.22 15.04 34.20
CA TRP A 154 12.99 14.58 33.56
C TRP A 154 12.27 13.56 34.44
N MET A 155 11.01 13.86 34.76
CA MET A 155 10.06 12.94 35.36
C MET A 155 9.06 12.46 34.30
N TYR A 156 8.54 11.25 34.49
CA TYR A 156 7.77 10.55 33.48
C TYR A 156 6.48 9.97 34.04
N GLY A 157 5.42 10.01 33.23
CA GLY A 157 4.19 9.28 33.48
C GLY A 157 4.28 7.80 33.10
N PRO A 158 3.18 7.04 33.26
CA PRO A 158 3.09 5.68 32.74
C PRO A 158 3.23 5.68 31.21
N TRP A 159 3.74 4.57 30.66
CA TRP A 159 3.74 4.36 29.22
C TRP A 159 2.32 4.17 28.71
N SER A 160 2.01 4.75 27.55
CA SER A 160 0.82 4.43 26.79
C SER A 160 0.86 2.98 26.32
N ASP A 161 -0.29 2.47 25.90
CA ASP A 161 -0.34 1.26 25.09
C ASP A 161 0.52 1.42 23.82
N CYS A 162 0.96 0.28 23.29
CA CYS A 162 1.76 0.26 22.07
C CYS A 162 0.92 0.76 20.89
N SER A 163 1.47 1.66 20.06
CA SER A 163 0.77 2.21 18.91
C SER A 163 0.31 1.16 17.88
N LYS A 164 0.87 -0.05 17.93
CA LYS A 164 0.51 -1.21 17.10
C LYS A 164 0.32 -2.43 17.98
N THR A 165 -0.61 -3.29 17.60
CA THR A 165 -0.87 -4.60 18.24
C THR A 165 0.00 -5.73 17.67
N CYS A 166 0.75 -5.47 16.59
CA CYS A 166 1.66 -6.41 15.93
C CYS A 166 2.91 -5.69 15.43
N GLY A 167 4.03 -6.42 15.31
CA GLY A 167 5.31 -5.89 14.84
C GLY A 167 5.89 -4.76 15.71
N ASP A 168 6.63 -3.86 15.05
CA ASP A 168 7.28 -2.70 15.70
C ASP A 168 6.32 -1.51 15.84
N GLY A 169 5.94 -1.21 17.07
CA GLY A 169 5.18 -0.01 17.45
C GLY A 169 6.00 0.94 18.31
N ILE A 170 5.40 2.08 18.66
CA ILE A 170 5.98 3.07 19.57
C ILE A 170 5.03 3.22 20.75
N SER A 171 5.56 3.18 21.98
CA SER A 171 4.85 3.63 23.16
C SER A 171 5.37 5.00 23.57
N THR A 172 4.44 5.88 23.93
CA THR A 172 4.74 7.26 24.32
C THR A 172 4.35 7.48 25.77
N ARG A 173 5.02 8.40 26.46
CA ARG A 173 4.65 8.80 27.82
C ARG A 173 4.81 10.30 27.99
N ASP A 174 4.04 10.84 28.92
CA ASP A 174 4.20 12.21 29.36
C ASP A 174 5.55 12.40 30.06
N ALA A 175 6.20 13.53 29.78
CA ALA A 175 7.48 13.88 30.35
C ALA A 175 7.46 15.36 30.77
N TRP A 176 7.80 15.64 32.02
CA TRP A 176 7.87 17.00 32.57
C TRP A 176 9.20 17.21 33.31
N CYS A 177 9.73 18.42 33.18
CA CYS A 177 10.98 18.81 33.84
C CYS A 177 10.67 19.19 35.30
N VAL A 178 11.51 18.77 36.23
CA VAL A 178 11.43 19.17 37.64
C VAL A 178 12.77 19.68 38.16
N ASP A 179 12.73 20.57 39.15
CA ASP A 179 13.91 20.96 39.94
C ASP A 179 14.25 19.90 41.02
N SER A 180 15.33 20.12 41.77
CA SER A 180 15.72 19.27 42.93
C SER A 180 14.68 19.18 44.04
N LYS A 181 13.73 20.11 44.10
CA LYS A 181 12.64 20.19 45.08
C LYS A 181 11.33 19.57 44.56
N GLY A 182 11.33 19.06 43.33
CA GLY A 182 10.17 18.42 42.69
C GLY A 182 9.18 19.39 42.06
N ASN A 183 9.51 20.68 41.95
CA ASN A 183 8.63 21.66 41.30
C ASN A 183 8.69 21.50 39.78
N LYS A 184 7.53 21.55 39.13
CA LYS A 184 7.43 21.44 37.68
C LYS A 184 7.97 22.71 37.00
N LEU A 185 9.00 22.54 36.19
CA LEU A 185 9.63 23.59 35.40
C LEU A 185 9.18 23.54 33.94
N ASP A 186 9.50 24.60 33.19
CA ASP A 186 9.40 24.55 31.73
C ASP A 186 10.37 23.53 31.13
N GLY A 187 9.95 22.85 30.07
CA GLY A 187 10.69 21.75 29.45
C GLY A 187 12.03 22.16 28.82
N SER A 188 12.27 23.45 28.60
CA SER A 188 13.55 23.97 28.11
C SER A 188 14.67 23.91 29.15
N ASN A 189 14.33 23.84 30.45
CA ASN A 189 15.32 23.80 31.53
C ASN A 189 15.99 22.42 31.67
N CYS A 190 15.39 21.37 31.13
CA CYS A 190 15.97 20.03 31.10
C CYS A 190 16.59 19.73 29.73
N SER A 191 17.74 19.05 29.69
CA SER A 191 18.41 18.64 28.46
C SER A 191 17.49 17.79 27.57
N LYS A 192 17.27 18.20 26.32
CA LYS A 192 16.39 17.49 25.38
C LYS A 192 16.95 16.13 24.99
N GLU A 193 18.26 16.01 24.94
CA GLU A 193 19.00 14.79 24.58
C GLU A 193 18.75 13.66 25.58
N LYS A 194 18.44 14.02 26.84
CA LYS A 194 18.13 13.06 27.92
C LYS A 194 16.63 12.75 28.03
N LYS A 195 15.77 13.34 27.18
CA LYS A 195 14.32 13.15 27.22
C LYS A 195 13.91 11.83 26.56
N VAL A 196 13.46 10.86 27.36
CA VAL A 196 12.97 9.57 26.86
C VAL A 196 11.44 9.55 26.93
N ALA A 197 10.79 10.21 25.98
CA ALA A 197 9.33 10.30 25.90
C ALA A 197 8.69 9.27 24.95
N SER A 198 9.51 8.58 24.16
CA SER A 198 9.07 7.54 23.22
C SER A 198 10.04 6.36 23.27
N GLN A 199 9.51 5.14 23.21
CA GLN A 199 10.31 3.93 23.05
C GLN A 199 9.67 2.99 22.04
N VAL A 200 10.47 2.11 21.46
CA VAL A 200 9.97 1.05 20.56
C VAL A 200 9.39 -0.07 21.41
N CYS A 201 8.14 -0.43 21.18
CA CYS A 201 7.53 -1.65 21.69
C CYS A 201 7.53 -2.69 20.56
N ARG A 202 8.17 -3.84 20.81
CA ARG A 202 8.19 -4.96 19.87
C ARG A 202 7.15 -5.98 20.30
N HIS A 203 6.09 -6.15 19.50
CA HIS A 203 5.22 -7.31 19.62
C HIS A 203 5.86 -8.48 18.85
N LEU A 204 5.92 -9.66 19.48
CA LEU A 204 6.63 -10.84 18.97
C LEU A 204 6.04 -11.43 17.68
N SER A 205 4.82 -11.06 17.31
CA SER A 205 4.15 -11.52 16.10
C SER A 205 4.24 -10.46 15.00
N ALA A 206 4.83 -10.85 13.85
CA ALA A 206 4.79 -10.06 12.64
C ALA A 206 3.33 -9.78 12.23
N CYS A 207 3.08 -8.61 11.65
CA CYS A 207 1.72 -8.22 11.28
C CYS A 207 1.15 -9.11 10.17
N PRO A 208 -0.18 -9.34 10.19
CA PRO A 208 -0.86 -10.05 9.12
C PRO A 208 -0.57 -9.42 7.75
N GLN A 209 -0.24 -10.24 6.77
CA GLN A 209 0.13 -9.79 5.42
C GLN A 209 -0.47 -10.68 4.33
N TRP A 210 -0.63 -10.11 3.13
CA TRP A 210 -1.10 -10.86 1.97
C TRP A 210 -0.01 -11.77 1.42
N LYS A 211 -0.19 -13.08 1.55
CA LYS A 211 0.59 -14.10 0.87
C LYS A 211 0.05 -14.30 -0.54
N LEU A 212 0.93 -14.19 -1.53
CA LEU A 212 0.59 -14.31 -2.95
C LEU A 212 0.94 -15.72 -3.42
N GLY A 213 -0.04 -16.43 -3.95
CA GLY A 213 0.20 -17.69 -4.65
C GLY A 213 0.77 -17.47 -6.05
N GLU A 214 1.23 -18.57 -6.65
CA GLU A 214 1.67 -18.62 -8.04
C GLU A 214 0.53 -18.29 -9.01
N TRP A 215 0.89 -17.71 -10.16
CA TRP A 215 -0.05 -17.48 -11.25
C TRP A 215 -0.39 -18.79 -11.96
N SER A 216 -1.66 -18.98 -12.28
CA SER A 216 -2.13 -20.07 -13.13
C SER A 216 -1.66 -19.90 -14.57
N SER A 217 -1.78 -20.98 -15.34
CA SER A 217 -1.65 -20.92 -16.79
C SER A 217 -2.71 -20.00 -17.39
N CYS A 218 -2.42 -19.41 -18.55
CA CYS A 218 -3.38 -18.55 -19.24
C CYS A 218 -4.65 -19.36 -19.56
N SER A 219 -5.83 -18.79 -19.28
CA SER A 219 -7.13 -19.46 -19.50
C SER A 219 -7.40 -19.84 -20.95
N ARG A 220 -6.65 -19.26 -21.88
CA ARG A 220 -6.63 -19.64 -23.30
C ARG A 220 -5.21 -19.95 -23.73
N THR A 221 -5.06 -20.85 -24.71
CA THR A 221 -3.77 -21.21 -25.33
C THR A 221 -3.35 -20.26 -26.46
N CYS A 222 -4.26 -19.38 -26.88
CA CYS A 222 -4.06 -18.36 -27.91
C CYS A 222 -5.05 -17.21 -27.69
N LEU A 223 -4.73 -16.06 -28.28
CA LEU A 223 -5.37 -14.75 -28.12
C LEU A 223 -5.27 -14.25 -26.68
N ASP A 224 -6.15 -13.31 -26.33
CA ASP A 224 -6.27 -12.76 -24.98
C ASP A 224 -6.94 -13.79 -24.05
N GLY A 225 -6.33 -13.98 -22.88
CA GLY A 225 -6.86 -14.78 -21.79
C GLY A 225 -6.52 -14.14 -20.45
N TRP A 226 -6.73 -14.92 -19.38
CA TRP A 226 -6.51 -14.46 -18.02
C TRP A 226 -5.66 -15.46 -17.25
N LYS A 227 -4.71 -14.96 -16.47
CA LYS A 227 -4.06 -15.71 -15.39
C LYS A 227 -4.71 -15.34 -14.07
N THR A 228 -4.85 -16.31 -13.20
CA THR A 228 -5.44 -16.18 -11.87
C THR A 228 -4.46 -16.63 -10.81
N ARG A 229 -4.47 -16.02 -9.63
CA ARG A 229 -3.70 -16.50 -8.48
C ARG A 229 -4.54 -16.44 -7.21
N ARG A 230 -4.22 -17.30 -6.25
CA ARG A 230 -4.82 -17.23 -4.91
C ARG A 230 -4.07 -16.21 -4.06
N ILE A 231 -4.78 -15.52 -3.19
CA ILE A 231 -4.19 -14.65 -2.17
C ILE A 231 -4.77 -15.07 -0.82
N GLN A 232 -3.92 -15.20 0.18
CA GLN A 232 -4.29 -15.58 1.54
C GLN A 232 -3.80 -14.49 2.49
N CYS A 233 -4.61 -14.13 3.47
CA CYS A 233 -4.13 -13.32 4.58
C CYS A 233 -3.44 -14.26 5.55
N VAL A 234 -2.17 -14.04 5.87
CA VAL A 234 -1.42 -14.89 6.79
C VAL A 234 -0.84 -14.09 7.94
N ASP A 235 -0.69 -14.71 9.10
CA ASP A 235 -0.01 -14.13 10.25
C ASP A 235 1.52 -14.26 10.16
N GLY A 236 2.22 -13.92 11.24
CA GLY A 236 3.68 -14.05 11.32
C GLY A 236 4.22 -15.49 11.28
N ASN A 237 3.35 -16.50 11.42
CA ASN A 237 3.68 -17.92 11.39
C ASN A 237 3.14 -18.61 10.12
N ASP A 238 2.75 -17.84 9.10
CA ASP A 238 2.14 -18.35 7.85
C ASP A 238 0.77 -19.04 8.03
N GLU A 239 0.08 -18.84 9.15
CA GLU A 239 -1.26 -19.39 9.36
C GLU A 239 -2.32 -18.53 8.65
N GLU A 240 -3.29 -19.17 8.01
CA GLU A 240 -4.34 -18.47 7.27
C GLU A 240 -5.34 -17.78 8.22
N LEU A 241 -5.47 -16.48 8.04
CA LEU A 241 -6.37 -15.61 8.76
C LEU A 241 -7.53 -15.14 7.87
N ASP A 242 -8.58 -14.64 8.52
CA ASP A 242 -9.67 -13.95 7.83
C ASP A 242 -9.15 -12.72 7.06
N PRO A 243 -9.50 -12.53 5.77
CA PRO A 243 -9.09 -11.41 4.92
C PRO A 243 -9.19 -10.02 5.55
N LYS A 244 -10.12 -9.81 6.49
CA LYS A 244 -10.29 -8.52 7.18
C LYS A 244 -9.05 -8.05 7.94
N TYR A 245 -8.21 -8.98 8.41
CA TYR A 245 -7.00 -8.65 9.18
C TYR A 245 -5.85 -8.10 8.33
N CYS A 246 -5.86 -8.36 7.02
CA CYS A 246 -4.90 -7.82 6.05
C CYS A 246 -5.44 -6.62 5.25
N THR A 247 -6.68 -6.19 5.55
CA THR A 247 -7.33 -5.08 4.85
C THR A 247 -7.03 -3.78 5.59
N ASP A 248 -5.82 -3.25 5.41
CA ASP A 248 -5.46 -1.89 5.85
C ASP A 248 -5.99 -0.89 4.81
N PRO A 249 -6.68 0.21 5.20
CA PRO A 249 -7.08 1.27 4.27
C PRO A 249 -5.91 1.88 3.45
N LYS A 250 -4.66 1.71 3.87
CA LYS A 250 -3.46 2.14 3.14
C LYS A 250 -2.85 1.07 2.22
N GLN A 251 -3.21 -0.21 2.36
CA GLN A 251 -2.74 -1.29 1.47
C GLN A 251 -3.90 -1.85 0.65
N ALA A 252 -3.85 -1.60 -0.66
CA ALA A 252 -4.81 -2.16 -1.60
C ALA A 252 -4.70 -3.70 -1.64
N ARG A 253 -5.84 -4.38 -1.64
CA ARG A 253 -5.92 -5.83 -1.84
C ARG A 253 -5.21 -6.20 -3.16
N PRO A 254 -4.24 -7.13 -3.14
CA PRO A 254 -3.49 -7.49 -4.34
C PRO A 254 -4.39 -8.05 -5.46
N PRO A 255 -4.05 -7.82 -6.74
CA PRO A 255 -4.84 -8.32 -7.85
C PRO A 255 -4.80 -9.85 -7.91
N THR A 256 -5.96 -10.46 -8.12
CA THR A 256 -6.12 -11.92 -8.30
C THR A 256 -6.19 -12.34 -9.77
N HIS A 257 -6.30 -11.37 -10.69
CA HIS A 257 -6.43 -11.59 -12.13
C HIS A 257 -5.43 -10.72 -12.89
N GLN A 258 -4.84 -11.28 -13.93
CA GLN A 258 -3.93 -10.57 -14.82
C GLN A 258 -4.20 -10.97 -16.28
N PRO A 259 -4.26 -10.01 -17.23
CA PRO A 259 -4.41 -10.33 -18.65
C PRO A 259 -3.14 -11.03 -19.20
N CYS A 260 -3.34 -11.98 -20.11
CA CYS A 260 -2.27 -12.63 -20.88
C CYS A 260 -2.65 -12.65 -22.35
N ASN A 261 -1.68 -12.44 -23.25
CA ASN A 261 -1.88 -12.58 -24.69
C ASN A 261 -0.84 -13.57 -25.24
N LEU A 262 -1.30 -14.69 -25.80
CA LEU A 262 -0.45 -15.75 -26.34
C LEU A 262 -0.35 -15.74 -27.89
N GLY A 263 -0.82 -14.67 -28.53
CA GLY A 263 -0.80 -14.50 -29.99
C GLY A 263 -1.93 -15.24 -30.71
N PRO A 264 -2.02 -15.14 -32.05
CA PRO A 264 -3.14 -15.68 -32.82
C PRO A 264 -3.27 -17.20 -32.70
N CYS A 265 -4.49 -17.72 -32.76
CA CYS A 265 -4.75 -19.16 -32.74
C CYS A 265 -4.30 -19.85 -34.03
N PRO A 266 -3.90 -21.14 -33.97
CA PRO A 266 -3.67 -21.93 -35.18
C PRO A 266 -4.98 -22.04 -35.98
N PHE A 267 -4.90 -22.07 -37.31
CA PHE A 267 -6.07 -22.19 -38.18
C PHE A 267 -5.77 -22.98 -39.45
N TRP A 268 -6.82 -23.56 -40.05
CA TRP A 268 -6.71 -24.25 -41.34
C TRP A 268 -6.75 -23.25 -42.50
N ARG A 269 -5.64 -23.13 -43.24
CA ARG A 269 -5.57 -22.37 -44.49
C ARG A 269 -6.00 -23.27 -45.65
N LYS A 270 -6.89 -22.77 -46.50
CA LYS A 270 -7.39 -23.46 -47.69
C LYS A 270 -6.73 -22.83 -48.91
N HIS A 271 -6.12 -23.64 -49.76
CA HIS A 271 -5.69 -23.22 -51.09
C HIS A 271 -6.84 -23.32 -52.10
N ASP A 272 -6.58 -22.85 -53.31
CA ASP A 272 -7.49 -22.97 -54.43
C ASP A 272 -7.69 -24.44 -54.85
N TRP A 273 -8.83 -24.72 -55.45
CA TRP A 273 -9.16 -26.05 -55.97
C TRP A 273 -8.38 -26.34 -57.25
N SER A 274 -7.94 -27.59 -57.39
CA SER A 274 -7.33 -28.09 -58.63
C SER A 274 -8.30 -28.01 -59.81
N ALA A 275 -7.78 -28.21 -61.03
CA ALA A 275 -8.61 -28.59 -62.16
C ALA A 275 -9.42 -29.87 -61.85
N CYS A 276 -10.57 -30.02 -62.51
CA CYS A 276 -11.41 -31.20 -62.40
C CYS A 276 -10.65 -32.43 -62.91
N SER A 277 -10.80 -33.58 -62.25
CA SER A 277 -10.11 -34.82 -62.64
C SER A 277 -10.51 -35.35 -64.02
N VAL A 278 -11.65 -34.88 -64.54
CA VAL A 278 -12.19 -35.23 -65.85
C VAL A 278 -12.39 -33.96 -66.66
N THR A 279 -12.45 -34.09 -67.98
CA THR A 279 -12.76 -33.00 -68.92
C THR A 279 -14.25 -32.96 -69.30
N CYS A 280 -15.01 -34.01 -68.98
CA CYS A 280 -16.45 -34.13 -69.19
C CYS A 280 -17.05 -35.05 -68.10
N GLY A 281 -18.34 -34.89 -67.81
CA GLY A 281 -19.05 -35.65 -66.78
C GLY A 281 -18.67 -35.23 -65.35
N SER A 282 -18.92 -36.11 -64.39
CA SER A 282 -18.63 -35.87 -62.96
C SER A 282 -17.22 -36.30 -62.60
N GLY A 283 -16.43 -35.37 -62.06
CA GLY A 283 -15.09 -35.61 -61.54
C GLY A 283 -14.90 -35.11 -60.12
N THR A 284 -13.65 -35.12 -59.66
CA THR A 284 -13.26 -34.62 -58.34
C THR A 284 -12.20 -33.53 -58.47
N GLN A 285 -12.36 -32.45 -57.72
CA GLN A 285 -11.32 -31.44 -57.47
C GLN A 285 -10.72 -31.66 -56.09
N VAL A 286 -9.41 -31.46 -56.00
CA VAL A 286 -8.64 -31.58 -54.75
C VAL A 286 -8.05 -30.22 -54.41
N ARG A 287 -7.96 -29.88 -53.13
CA ARG A 287 -7.21 -28.71 -52.65
C ARG A 287 -6.29 -29.10 -51.51
N THR A 288 -5.19 -28.37 -51.38
CA THR A 288 -4.33 -28.47 -50.20
C THR A 288 -4.92 -27.69 -49.03
N VAL A 289 -4.86 -28.30 -47.85
CA VAL A 289 -5.32 -27.71 -46.58
C VAL A 289 -4.18 -27.84 -45.57
N GLU A 290 -3.74 -26.71 -45.04
CA GLU A 290 -2.54 -26.63 -44.21
C GLU A 290 -2.86 -25.98 -42.87
N CYS A 291 -2.30 -26.51 -41.77
CA CYS A 291 -2.43 -25.90 -40.46
C CYS A 291 -1.39 -24.79 -40.32
N VAL A 292 -1.84 -23.58 -39.99
CA VAL A 292 -0.98 -22.40 -39.91
C VAL A 292 -1.02 -21.83 -38.50
N TYR A 293 0.15 -21.56 -37.93
CA TYR A 293 0.31 -20.88 -36.66
C TYR A 293 1.39 -19.81 -36.80
N LYS A 294 1.10 -18.57 -36.34
CA LYS A 294 2.02 -17.41 -36.48
C LYS A 294 2.59 -17.22 -37.90
N ASN A 295 1.73 -17.37 -38.92
CA ASN A 295 2.05 -17.31 -40.36
C ASN A 295 2.95 -18.44 -40.91
N GLU A 296 3.34 -19.42 -40.10
CA GLU A 296 4.10 -20.58 -40.55
C GLU A 296 3.21 -21.82 -40.70
N VAL A 297 3.54 -22.67 -41.67
CA VAL A 297 2.89 -23.98 -41.82
C VAL A 297 3.46 -24.92 -40.77
N VAL A 298 2.59 -25.40 -39.87
CA VAL A 298 2.95 -26.26 -38.75
C VAL A 298 2.28 -27.63 -38.88
N GLY A 299 2.73 -28.60 -38.07
CA GLY A 299 2.13 -29.93 -38.05
C GLY A 299 0.63 -29.92 -37.71
N THR A 300 -0.13 -30.85 -38.26
CA THR A 300 -1.60 -30.96 -38.09
C THR A 300 -2.05 -31.07 -36.63
N GLY A 301 -1.16 -31.51 -35.72
CA GLY A 301 -1.41 -31.56 -34.28
C GLY A 301 -1.76 -30.21 -33.64
N TYR A 302 -1.27 -29.09 -34.18
CA TYR A 302 -1.61 -27.75 -33.71
C TYR A 302 -3.08 -27.38 -33.98
N CYS A 303 -3.68 -27.96 -35.02
CA CYS A 303 -5.09 -27.75 -35.40
C CYS A 303 -5.99 -28.94 -35.01
N ARG A 304 -5.53 -29.86 -34.14
CA ARG A 304 -6.26 -31.11 -33.81
C ARG A 304 -7.67 -30.88 -33.26
N ASN A 305 -7.87 -29.78 -32.54
CA ASN A 305 -9.17 -29.41 -31.94
C ASN A 305 -10.04 -28.55 -32.87
N LEU A 306 -9.61 -28.33 -34.13
CA LEU A 306 -10.33 -27.54 -35.12
C LEU A 306 -10.84 -28.45 -36.26
N PRO A 307 -12.10 -28.27 -36.71
CA PRO A 307 -12.65 -29.08 -37.79
C PRO A 307 -11.84 -28.87 -39.08
N MET A 308 -11.28 -29.96 -39.61
CA MET A 308 -10.49 -29.91 -40.84
C MET A 308 -11.42 -29.61 -42.03
N PRO A 309 -11.15 -28.57 -42.83
CA PRO A 309 -11.89 -28.31 -44.06
C PRO A 309 -11.80 -29.48 -45.04
N ASN A 310 -12.89 -29.76 -45.76
CA ASN A 310 -12.89 -30.80 -46.79
C ASN A 310 -11.83 -30.49 -47.87
N ASN A 311 -11.01 -31.46 -48.23
CA ASN A 311 -9.97 -31.36 -49.25
C ASN A 311 -10.39 -31.94 -50.61
N HIS A 312 -11.60 -32.51 -50.71
CA HIS A 312 -12.19 -33.00 -51.94
C HIS A 312 -13.54 -32.34 -52.21
N ARG A 313 -13.86 -32.09 -53.48
CA ARG A 313 -15.22 -31.74 -53.90
C ARG A 313 -15.54 -32.33 -55.27
N ILE A 314 -16.82 -32.54 -55.53
CA ILE A 314 -17.30 -32.99 -56.84
C ILE A 314 -17.35 -31.79 -57.79
N CYS A 315 -16.93 -32.00 -59.04
CA CYS A 315 -17.08 -31.06 -60.15
C CYS A 315 -17.91 -31.74 -61.23
N ASP A 316 -19.03 -31.13 -61.60
CA ASP A 316 -19.89 -31.61 -62.69
C ASP A 316 -19.64 -30.75 -63.92
N LEU A 317 -19.04 -31.37 -64.93
CA LEU A 317 -18.83 -30.77 -66.25
C LEU A 317 -19.92 -31.23 -67.21
N VAL A 318 -19.90 -30.70 -68.43
CA VAL A 318 -20.80 -31.12 -69.52
C VAL A 318 -20.68 -32.63 -69.75
N LEU A 319 -21.79 -33.29 -70.10
CA LEU A 319 -21.84 -34.73 -70.36
C LEU A 319 -20.77 -35.15 -71.38
N CYS A 320 -20.17 -36.31 -71.15
CA CYS A 320 -19.18 -36.86 -72.08
C CYS A 320 -19.81 -37.19 -73.43
N PRO A 321 -19.08 -36.97 -74.54
CA PRO A 321 -19.59 -37.30 -75.85
C PRO A 321 -19.66 -38.82 -76.02
N GLU A 322 -20.67 -39.28 -76.74
CA GLU A 322 -20.92 -40.70 -76.98
C GLU A 322 -21.00 -41.00 -78.49
N TRP A 323 -20.80 -42.28 -78.84
CA TRP A 323 -20.91 -42.75 -80.21
C TRP A 323 -22.39 -42.82 -80.65
N GLU A 324 -22.81 -41.91 -81.51
CA GLU A 324 -24.09 -41.99 -82.21
C GLU A 324 -23.99 -42.97 -83.38
N LEU A 325 -24.96 -43.90 -83.43
CA LEU A 325 -25.08 -44.93 -84.45
C LEU A 325 -25.98 -44.45 -85.59
N GLY A 326 -25.43 -44.32 -86.79
CA GLY A 326 -26.24 -44.13 -88.00
C GLY A 326 -26.98 -45.41 -88.42
N PRO A 327 -28.02 -45.27 -89.28
CA PRO A 327 -28.70 -46.42 -89.87
C PRO A 327 -27.73 -47.23 -90.73
N TRP A 328 -27.95 -48.54 -90.79
CA TRP A 328 -27.25 -49.41 -91.73
C TRP A 328 -27.73 -49.11 -93.15
N GLU A 329 -26.78 -49.00 -94.08
CA GLU A 329 -27.08 -48.89 -95.50
C GLU A 329 -27.80 -50.15 -96.01
N PRO A 330 -28.50 -50.07 -97.16
CA PRO A 330 -29.04 -51.25 -97.82
C PRO A 330 -27.96 -52.32 -98.02
N CYS A 331 -28.38 -53.59 -97.97
CA CYS A 331 -27.47 -54.71 -98.19
C CYS A 331 -26.81 -54.57 -99.58
N SER A 332 -25.51 -54.81 -99.67
CA SER A 332 -24.75 -54.70 -100.93
C SER A 332 -25.27 -55.60 -102.06
N VAL A 333 -26.11 -56.59 -101.71
CA VAL A 333 -26.79 -57.50 -102.64
C VAL A 333 -28.29 -57.49 -102.35
N THR A 334 -29.11 -57.76 -103.36
CA THR A 334 -30.57 -57.91 -103.22
C THR A 334 -31.00 -59.35 -102.96
N CYS A 335 -30.08 -60.31 -103.07
CA CYS A 335 -30.29 -61.73 -102.79
C CYS A 335 -28.96 -62.39 -102.35
N GLY A 336 -29.01 -63.38 -101.45
CA GLY A 336 -27.80 -64.03 -100.90
C GLY A 336 -27.09 -63.26 -99.77
N VAL A 337 -25.80 -63.54 -99.53
CA VAL A 337 -24.99 -62.91 -98.46
C VAL A 337 -24.29 -61.65 -98.97
N GLY A 338 -24.47 -60.53 -98.28
CA GLY A 338 -23.81 -59.26 -98.56
C GLY A 338 -23.24 -58.58 -97.33
N GLN A 339 -22.80 -57.32 -97.49
CA GLN A 339 -22.32 -56.47 -96.41
C GLN A 339 -23.19 -55.21 -96.29
N GLN A 340 -23.36 -54.74 -95.06
CA GLN A 340 -23.91 -53.42 -94.75
C GLN A 340 -22.86 -52.60 -94.03
N LYS A 341 -22.82 -51.30 -94.36
CA LYS A 341 -21.99 -50.31 -93.68
C LYS A 341 -22.87 -49.32 -92.94
N ARG A 342 -22.35 -48.71 -91.88
CA ARG A 342 -22.98 -47.58 -91.17
C ARG A 342 -21.93 -46.54 -90.79
N VAL A 343 -22.37 -45.30 -90.68
CA VAL A 343 -21.56 -44.21 -90.14
C VAL A 343 -21.76 -44.14 -88.63
N VAL A 344 -20.67 -44.04 -87.88
CA VAL A 344 -20.69 -43.72 -86.44
C VAL A 344 -20.04 -42.35 -86.24
N ARG A 345 -20.63 -41.50 -85.40
CA ARG A 345 -20.11 -40.16 -85.09
C ARG A 345 -20.01 -39.99 -83.58
N CYS A 346 -18.91 -39.43 -83.11
CA CYS A 346 -18.79 -39.01 -81.71
C CYS A 346 -19.50 -37.67 -81.53
N ILE A 347 -20.53 -37.60 -80.68
CA ILE A 347 -21.33 -36.38 -80.49
C ILE A 347 -21.55 -36.04 -79.01
N TYR A 348 -21.68 -34.75 -78.70
CA TYR A 348 -22.17 -34.31 -77.40
C TYR A 348 -23.71 -34.42 -77.37
N GLN A 349 -24.27 -35.19 -76.43
CA GLN A 349 -25.71 -35.46 -76.38
C GLN A 349 -26.56 -34.18 -76.28
N ASP A 350 -26.11 -33.19 -75.51
CA ASP A 350 -26.87 -31.97 -75.25
C ASP A 350 -26.99 -31.04 -76.47
N SER A 351 -25.99 -31.04 -77.35
CA SER A 351 -25.89 -30.08 -78.47
C SER A 351 -25.91 -30.73 -79.86
N ARG A 352 -25.81 -32.07 -79.94
CA ARG A 352 -25.63 -32.86 -81.17
C ARG A 352 -24.50 -32.35 -82.07
N VAL A 353 -23.50 -31.69 -81.48
CA VAL A 353 -22.30 -31.26 -82.19
C VAL A 353 -21.31 -32.43 -82.25
N VAL A 354 -20.69 -32.62 -83.42
CA VAL A 354 -19.64 -33.63 -83.60
C VAL A 354 -18.42 -33.22 -82.77
N ALA A 355 -17.98 -34.11 -81.89
CA ALA A 355 -16.84 -33.87 -81.03
C ALA A 355 -15.51 -34.03 -81.81
N GLU A 356 -14.45 -33.42 -81.31
CA GLU A 356 -13.12 -33.46 -81.92
C GLU A 356 -12.54 -34.90 -81.92
N ALA A 357 -11.59 -35.16 -82.83
CA ALA A 357 -10.95 -36.48 -82.93
C ALA A 357 -10.24 -36.84 -81.60
N GLY A 358 -10.59 -37.99 -81.02
CA GLY A 358 -10.09 -38.43 -79.70
C GLY A 358 -10.97 -38.05 -78.50
N ALA A 359 -12.12 -37.39 -78.72
CA ALA A 359 -13.05 -37.04 -77.65
C ALA A 359 -13.91 -38.22 -77.15
N CYS A 360 -14.23 -39.19 -78.02
CA CYS A 360 -14.82 -40.47 -77.61
C CYS A 360 -13.75 -41.54 -77.47
N ASP A 361 -13.96 -42.46 -76.53
CA ASP A 361 -13.10 -43.61 -76.34
C ASP A 361 -13.13 -44.54 -77.57
N GLU A 362 -11.99 -44.68 -78.24
CA GLU A 362 -11.82 -45.52 -79.44
C GLU A 362 -11.89 -47.02 -79.11
N MET A 363 -11.63 -47.44 -77.86
CA MET A 363 -11.78 -48.85 -77.46
C MET A 363 -13.24 -49.30 -77.51
N ASN A 364 -14.17 -48.36 -77.29
CA ASN A 364 -15.60 -48.60 -77.30
C ASN A 364 -16.26 -48.23 -78.64
N LYS A 365 -15.46 -48.03 -79.69
CA LYS A 365 -15.98 -47.64 -81.01
C LYS A 365 -16.85 -48.74 -81.61
N PRO A 366 -18.12 -48.46 -81.91
CA PRO A 366 -19.02 -49.47 -82.46
C PRO A 366 -18.59 -49.91 -83.85
N VAL A 367 -18.79 -51.21 -84.16
CA VAL A 367 -18.46 -51.77 -85.48
C VAL A 367 -19.22 -51.04 -86.59
N THR A 368 -18.54 -50.75 -87.69
CA THR A 368 -19.08 -50.00 -88.83
C THR A 368 -19.56 -50.89 -89.97
N ASP A 369 -19.25 -52.19 -89.93
CA ASP A 369 -19.49 -53.15 -91.00
C ASP A 369 -20.10 -54.43 -90.42
N ARG A 370 -21.15 -54.95 -91.06
CA ARG A 370 -21.76 -56.24 -90.69
C ARG A 370 -22.21 -57.02 -91.93
N GLN A 371 -22.34 -58.34 -91.78
CA GLN A 371 -22.96 -59.19 -92.82
C GLN A 371 -24.49 -59.06 -92.81
N CYS A 372 -25.08 -59.05 -93.99
CA CYS A 372 -26.53 -59.12 -94.21
C CYS A 372 -26.86 -60.35 -95.05
N ILE A 373 -28.02 -60.96 -94.76
CA ILE A 373 -28.53 -62.13 -95.49
C ILE A 373 -29.87 -61.73 -96.09
N GLN A 374 -29.95 -61.79 -97.43
CA GLN A 374 -31.14 -61.50 -98.23
C GLN A 374 -31.77 -62.80 -98.73
N PRO A 375 -33.05 -62.78 -99.18
CA PRO A 375 -33.70 -63.97 -99.71
C PRO A 375 -32.89 -64.62 -100.83
N ASP A 376 -33.07 -65.93 -100.98
CA ASP A 376 -32.36 -66.72 -101.99
C ASP A 376 -32.67 -66.22 -103.41
N CYS A 377 -31.64 -66.13 -104.26
CA CYS A 377 -31.75 -65.53 -105.61
C CYS A 377 -32.63 -66.34 -106.60
N SER A 378 -33.26 -67.42 -106.14
CA SER A 378 -33.97 -68.40 -106.95
C SER A 378 -35.48 -68.15 -107.11
N LEU A 379 -36.05 -67.10 -106.51
CA LEU A 379 -37.51 -66.87 -106.49
C LEU A 379 -37.94 -65.44 -106.87
N LEU A 380 -37.64 -64.96 -108.09
CA LEU A 380 -38.19 -63.70 -108.61
C LEU A 380 -38.73 -63.83 -110.05
N ILE A 381 -39.91 -64.44 -110.22
CA ILE A 381 -40.75 -64.25 -111.41
C ILE A 381 -42.22 -64.09 -110.97
N TYR A 382 -42.85 -62.98 -111.40
CA TYR A 382 -44.26 -62.58 -111.27
C TYR A 382 -44.75 -62.04 -109.90
N SER A 383 -44.87 -60.71 -109.77
CA SER A 383 -46.10 -59.97 -110.10
C SER A 383 -46.16 -58.62 -109.37
N SER A 384 -46.45 -57.59 -110.15
CA SER A 384 -46.80 -56.22 -109.77
C SER A 384 -48.32 -56.07 -109.78
N VAL A 385 -48.96 -55.53 -108.74
CA VAL A 385 -50.19 -54.70 -108.83
C VAL A 385 -50.31 -53.74 -107.63
N SER A 386 -50.69 -52.52 -107.99
CA SER A 386 -51.03 -51.29 -107.27
C SER A 386 -52.16 -51.32 -106.23
N GLY A 387 -52.16 -50.33 -105.31
CA GLY A 387 -53.40 -49.78 -104.73
C GLY A 387 -53.28 -49.16 -103.32
N PRO A 388 -53.64 -47.87 -103.10
CA PRO A 388 -53.45 -47.13 -101.83
C PRO A 388 -54.71 -47.08 -100.94
N MET A 389 -54.59 -46.66 -99.67
CA MET A 389 -55.73 -46.16 -98.89
C MET A 389 -55.33 -45.20 -97.76
N SER A 390 -56.30 -44.35 -97.40
CA SER A 390 -56.22 -43.01 -96.83
C SER A 390 -56.80 -42.91 -95.40
N LEU A 391 -56.79 -41.68 -94.84
CA LEU A 391 -57.68 -41.11 -93.79
C LEU A 391 -57.28 -41.43 -92.34
N VAL A 392 -57.43 -40.59 -91.29
CA VAL A 392 -57.99 -39.23 -91.07
C VAL A 392 -57.61 -38.76 -89.66
N ASP A 393 -57.63 -37.43 -89.46
CA ASP A 393 -57.79 -36.60 -88.24
C ASP A 393 -57.53 -37.19 -86.83
N GLY A 394 -56.99 -36.45 -85.86
CA GLY A 394 -56.76 -35.02 -85.76
C GLY A 394 -56.86 -34.57 -84.29
N ARG A 395 -56.21 -33.44 -83.97
CA ARG A 395 -56.40 -32.58 -82.77
C ARG A 395 -56.04 -33.23 -81.42
N ASN A 396 -55.47 -32.58 -80.40
CA ASN A 396 -55.24 -31.17 -80.09
C ASN A 396 -54.37 -31.16 -78.81
N ARG A 397 -53.34 -30.32 -78.71
CA ARG A 397 -53.33 -29.15 -77.80
C ARG A 397 -51.92 -28.58 -77.63
N SER A 398 -51.87 -27.29 -77.96
CA SER A 398 -50.76 -26.37 -77.91
C SER A 398 -50.28 -26.12 -76.48
N SER A 399 -48.96 -26.16 -76.32
CA SER A 399 -48.18 -25.75 -75.17
C SER A 399 -47.98 -24.23 -75.17
N THR A 400 -48.42 -23.56 -74.12
CA THR A 400 -48.08 -22.16 -73.84
C THR A 400 -46.69 -22.08 -73.21
N LEU A 401 -45.76 -21.47 -73.94
CA LEU A 401 -44.48 -20.96 -73.45
C LEU A 401 -44.68 -19.66 -72.67
N ARG A 402 -44.09 -19.56 -71.47
CA ARG A 402 -43.77 -18.29 -70.80
C ARG A 402 -42.35 -18.36 -70.25
N SER A 403 -41.49 -17.49 -70.78
CA SER A 403 -40.22 -17.10 -70.19
C SER A 403 -40.45 -16.21 -68.96
N PRO A 404 -39.48 -16.11 -68.05
CA PRO A 404 -38.96 -14.76 -67.77
C PRO A 404 -37.44 -14.67 -67.51
N MET A 405 -36.88 -13.62 -68.12
CA MET A 405 -35.83 -12.68 -67.69
C MET A 405 -35.06 -12.92 -66.37
N LEU A 406 -33.73 -12.98 -66.48
CA LEU A 406 -32.76 -12.75 -65.39
C LEU A 406 -32.44 -11.24 -65.29
N ARG A 407 -32.60 -10.67 -64.08
CA ARG A 407 -32.05 -9.36 -63.69
C ARG A 407 -30.69 -9.57 -63.03
N THR A 408 -29.65 -8.97 -63.59
CA THR A 408 -28.35 -8.77 -62.92
C THR A 408 -28.38 -7.44 -62.16
N SER A 409 -28.16 -7.49 -60.85
CA SER A 409 -27.89 -6.31 -60.01
C SER A 409 -26.45 -6.39 -59.49
N ILE A 410 -25.58 -5.54 -60.05
CA ILE A 410 -24.23 -5.28 -59.56
C ILE A 410 -24.37 -4.38 -58.33
N VAL A 411 -23.97 -4.89 -57.16
CA VAL A 411 -23.79 -4.07 -55.95
C VAL A 411 -22.39 -3.48 -56.00
N SER A 412 -22.32 -2.19 -56.33
CA SER A 412 -21.12 -1.37 -56.11
C SER A 412 -20.98 -1.16 -54.60
N ARG A 413 -20.02 -1.85 -53.97
CA ARG A 413 -19.65 -1.62 -52.58
C ARG A 413 -18.65 -0.45 -52.56
N THR A 414 -19.13 0.71 -52.16
CA THR A 414 -18.28 1.86 -51.77
C THR A 414 -17.41 1.44 -50.60
N MET A 415 -16.11 1.67 -50.73
CA MET A 415 -15.14 1.63 -49.63
C MET A 415 -15.37 2.85 -48.76
N GLU A 416 -16.08 2.67 -47.65
CA GLU A 416 -16.10 3.61 -46.54
C GLU A 416 -15.12 3.11 -45.48
N SER A 417 -14.09 3.91 -45.28
CA SER A 417 -13.14 3.83 -44.20
C SER A 417 -13.83 4.21 -42.89
N ASP A 418 -14.36 3.23 -42.16
CA ASP A 418 -14.44 3.25 -40.70
C ASP A 418 -14.85 1.85 -40.22
N ALA A 419 -13.95 1.16 -39.52
CA ALA A 419 -14.28 -0.11 -38.91
C ALA A 419 -15.31 0.14 -37.79
N PRO A 420 -16.50 -0.50 -37.79
CA PRO A 420 -17.47 -0.29 -36.72
C PRO A 420 -16.93 -0.85 -35.41
N THR A 421 -16.55 0.03 -34.49
CA THR A 421 -16.18 -0.30 -33.12
C THR A 421 -17.44 -0.45 -32.25
N LYS A 422 -17.45 -1.38 -31.32
CA LYS A 422 -18.60 -1.66 -30.44
C LYS A 422 -18.17 -1.91 -29.00
N TRP A 423 -19.02 -1.55 -28.05
CA TRP A 423 -18.84 -1.95 -26.65
C TRP A 423 -19.13 -3.45 -26.48
N GLU A 424 -18.17 -4.17 -25.90
CA GLU A 424 -18.37 -5.54 -25.45
C GLU A 424 -18.21 -5.64 -23.94
N THR A 425 -19.01 -6.53 -23.33
CA THR A 425 -18.97 -6.76 -21.88
C THR A 425 -18.57 -8.18 -21.58
N GLY A 426 -17.69 -8.35 -20.58
CA GLY A 426 -17.37 -9.66 -20.00
C GLY A 426 -18.49 -10.20 -19.10
N PRO A 427 -18.32 -11.43 -18.58
CA PRO A 427 -19.23 -11.98 -17.58
C PRO A 427 -19.19 -11.13 -16.29
N TRP A 428 -20.30 -11.13 -15.55
CA TRP A 428 -20.34 -10.54 -14.21
C TRP A 428 -19.46 -11.34 -13.25
N THR A 429 -18.74 -10.63 -12.38
CA THR A 429 -18.10 -11.22 -11.20
C THR A 429 -19.16 -11.80 -10.27
N GLU A 430 -18.75 -12.69 -9.37
CA GLU A 430 -19.59 -13.07 -8.24
C GLU A 430 -20.01 -11.85 -7.42
N CYS A 431 -21.14 -11.99 -6.71
CA CYS A 431 -21.66 -10.90 -5.90
C CYS A 431 -20.64 -10.60 -4.78
N SER A 432 -20.33 -9.32 -4.57
CA SER A 432 -19.35 -8.91 -3.56
C SER A 432 -19.74 -9.32 -2.12
N SER A 433 -21.01 -9.68 -1.91
CA SER A 433 -21.49 -10.27 -0.66
C SER A 433 -21.95 -11.70 -0.92
N HIS A 434 -21.48 -12.63 -0.09
CA HIS A 434 -21.96 -14.01 -0.09
C HIS A 434 -23.40 -14.14 0.47
N CYS A 435 -23.90 -13.12 1.20
CA CYS A 435 -25.24 -13.10 1.78
C CYS A 435 -25.81 -11.67 1.82
N GLY A 436 -27.03 -11.46 1.30
CA GLY A 436 -27.69 -10.16 1.27
C GLY A 436 -27.29 -9.29 0.07
N GLU A 437 -27.51 -7.97 0.18
CA GLU A 437 -27.20 -7.01 -0.90
C GLU A 437 -25.69 -6.86 -1.11
N GLY A 438 -25.27 -6.94 -2.37
CA GLY A 438 -23.90 -6.73 -2.81
C GLY A 438 -23.86 -6.04 -4.17
N LYS A 439 -22.65 -5.91 -4.72
CA LYS A 439 -22.43 -5.39 -6.06
C LYS A 439 -21.63 -6.41 -6.86
N ARG A 440 -22.00 -6.59 -8.12
CA ARG A 440 -21.22 -7.35 -9.09
C ARG A 440 -20.71 -6.41 -10.15
N SER A 441 -19.49 -6.67 -10.63
CA SER A 441 -18.83 -5.85 -11.64
C SER A 441 -18.58 -6.69 -12.89
N ARG A 442 -18.52 -6.06 -14.06
CA ARG A 442 -18.11 -6.72 -15.29
C ARG A 442 -17.19 -5.79 -16.05
N LEU A 443 -16.25 -6.37 -16.78
CA LEU A 443 -15.36 -5.60 -17.64
C LEU A 443 -16.15 -5.08 -18.86
N VAL A 444 -16.03 -3.80 -19.15
CA VAL A 444 -16.64 -3.13 -20.32
C VAL A 444 -15.49 -2.60 -21.16
N VAL A 445 -15.38 -3.04 -22.41
CA VAL A 445 -14.25 -2.68 -23.29
C VAL A 445 -14.75 -2.34 -24.68
N CYS A 446 -14.15 -1.31 -25.27
CA CYS A 446 -14.35 -0.97 -26.67
C CYS A 446 -13.56 -1.95 -27.56
N ARG A 447 -14.21 -2.59 -28.54
CA ARG A 447 -13.54 -3.47 -29.49
C ARG A 447 -13.82 -3.09 -30.94
N ASP A 448 -12.85 -3.34 -31.80
CA ASP A 448 -13.03 -3.26 -33.25
C ASP A 448 -13.62 -4.56 -33.84
N VAL A 449 -13.86 -4.54 -35.16
CA VAL A 449 -14.34 -5.70 -35.94
C VAL A 449 -13.41 -6.92 -35.91
N TYR A 450 -12.15 -6.75 -35.50
CA TYR A 450 -11.15 -7.80 -35.38
C TYR A 450 -10.98 -8.29 -33.94
N GLY A 451 -11.77 -7.77 -33.00
CA GLY A 451 -11.77 -8.15 -31.59
C GLY A 451 -10.62 -7.55 -30.77
N ARG A 452 -9.91 -6.53 -31.27
CA ARG A 452 -8.85 -5.85 -30.52
C ARG A 452 -9.45 -4.85 -29.53
N VAL A 453 -8.91 -4.79 -28.32
CA VAL A 453 -9.32 -3.80 -27.33
C VAL A 453 -8.75 -2.43 -27.71
N LEU A 454 -9.61 -1.44 -27.87
CA LEU A 454 -9.27 -0.06 -28.21
C LEU A 454 -9.58 0.86 -27.02
N PRO A 455 -8.94 2.04 -26.94
CA PRO A 455 -9.33 3.08 -25.98
C PRO A 455 -10.80 3.50 -26.14
N ASP A 456 -11.44 3.86 -25.03
CA ASP A 456 -12.87 4.21 -24.95
C ASP A 456 -13.31 5.31 -25.93
N VAL A 457 -12.38 6.21 -26.30
CA VAL A 457 -12.61 7.32 -27.25
C VAL A 457 -13.12 6.80 -28.60
N TYR A 458 -12.68 5.63 -29.04
CA TYR A 458 -13.10 5.04 -30.33
C TYR A 458 -14.55 4.52 -30.30
N CYS A 459 -15.07 4.16 -29.12
CA CYS A 459 -16.48 3.81 -28.93
C CYS A 459 -17.34 4.98 -28.42
N GLY A 460 -16.85 6.22 -28.47
CA GLY A 460 -17.54 7.42 -27.96
C GLY A 460 -18.84 7.76 -28.69
N HIS A 461 -19.11 7.12 -29.83
CA HIS A 461 -20.37 7.24 -30.57
C HIS A 461 -21.55 6.50 -29.89
N ALA A 462 -21.29 5.65 -28.90
CA ALA A 462 -22.29 4.93 -28.13
C ALA A 462 -21.98 4.98 -26.62
N SER A 463 -23.01 5.04 -25.78
CA SER A 463 -22.83 5.02 -24.33
C SER A 463 -22.32 3.67 -23.84
N PRO A 464 -21.31 3.63 -22.94
CA PRO A 464 -20.80 2.37 -22.41
C PRO A 464 -21.87 1.64 -21.59
N PRO A 465 -22.02 0.30 -21.75
CA PRO A 465 -22.85 -0.52 -20.90
C PRO A 465 -22.49 -0.41 -19.41
N VAL A 466 -23.46 -0.64 -18.52
CA VAL A 466 -23.22 -0.59 -17.07
C VAL A 466 -22.21 -1.66 -16.64
N GLY A 467 -21.08 -1.23 -16.06
CA GLY A 467 -20.01 -2.10 -15.56
C GLY A 467 -20.15 -2.51 -14.09
N LEU A 468 -21.10 -1.93 -13.35
CA LEU A 468 -21.33 -2.20 -11.92
C LEU A 468 -22.83 -2.26 -11.63
N GLU A 469 -23.31 -3.39 -11.10
CA GLU A 469 -24.74 -3.64 -10.84
C GLU A 469 -24.94 -4.13 -9.40
N LYS A 470 -26.08 -3.80 -8.80
CA LYS A 470 -26.49 -4.38 -7.52
C LYS A 470 -26.89 -5.85 -7.71
N CYS A 471 -26.46 -6.71 -6.80
CA CYS A 471 -26.84 -8.11 -6.74
C CYS A 471 -27.32 -8.45 -5.34
N ALA A 472 -28.12 -9.49 -5.20
CA ALA A 472 -28.53 -10.02 -3.90
C ALA A 472 -28.26 -11.53 -3.90
N SER A 473 -27.46 -12.00 -2.94
CA SER A 473 -27.18 -13.42 -2.74
C SER A 473 -28.19 -13.98 -1.75
N ARG A 474 -28.90 -15.06 -2.13
CA ARG A 474 -29.82 -15.77 -1.23
C ARG A 474 -28.99 -16.55 -0.22
N CYS A 475 -29.34 -16.46 1.06
CA CYS A 475 -28.60 -17.12 2.12
C CYS A 475 -29.54 -17.65 3.20
N GLY A 476 -29.24 -18.87 3.64
CA GLY A 476 -29.88 -19.54 4.76
C GLY A 476 -28.89 -19.77 5.90
N ARG A 477 -29.42 -19.88 7.11
CA ARG A 477 -28.72 -20.35 8.31
C ARG A 477 -29.33 -21.66 8.79
N TRP A 478 -28.50 -22.52 9.37
CA TRP A 478 -28.98 -23.73 10.00
C TRP A 478 -29.65 -23.41 11.33
N GLN A 479 -30.92 -23.78 11.46
CA GLN A 479 -31.63 -23.77 12.72
C GLN A 479 -31.92 -25.21 13.15
N THR A 480 -31.64 -25.50 14.42
CA THR A 480 -31.86 -26.83 14.99
C THR A 480 -32.97 -26.78 16.03
N GLY A 481 -33.89 -27.72 15.96
CA GLY A 481 -34.89 -27.97 17.00
C GLY A 481 -34.30 -28.69 18.23
N PRO A 482 -35.10 -28.86 19.29
CA PRO A 482 -34.72 -29.68 20.43
C PRO A 482 -34.51 -31.15 20.03
N TRP A 483 -33.65 -31.85 20.77
CA TRP A 483 -33.51 -33.30 20.62
C TRP A 483 -34.75 -34.00 21.15
N LEU A 484 -35.26 -34.98 20.39
CA LEU A 484 -36.34 -35.83 20.86
C LEU A 484 -35.90 -36.64 22.10
N PRO A 485 -36.82 -37.01 22.99
CA PRO A 485 -36.52 -37.95 24.06
C PRO A 485 -36.09 -39.30 23.46
N CYS A 486 -35.16 -39.98 24.12
CA CYS A 486 -34.72 -41.30 23.67
C CYS A 486 -35.91 -42.28 23.72
N PRO A 487 -36.09 -43.11 22.67
CA PRO A 487 -37.30 -43.93 22.51
C PRO A 487 -37.48 -45.02 23.58
N GLU A 488 -36.43 -45.38 24.32
CA GLU A 488 -36.42 -46.41 25.37
C GLU A 488 -35.55 -45.93 26.55
N SER A 489 -35.81 -46.39 27.78
CA SER A 489 -35.03 -46.01 28.97
C SER A 489 -33.72 -46.80 29.13
N CYS A 490 -33.61 -48.00 28.55
CA CYS A 490 -32.37 -48.75 28.47
C CYS A 490 -32.31 -49.54 27.15
N LYS A 491 -31.38 -49.19 26.24
CA LYS A 491 -31.12 -49.95 25.01
C LYS A 491 -29.73 -49.60 24.49
N ARG A 492 -28.89 -50.62 24.27
CA ARG A 492 -27.54 -50.44 23.70
C ARG A 492 -27.71 -49.97 22.24
N ASN A 493 -27.10 -48.82 21.91
CA ASN A 493 -27.17 -48.14 20.61
C ASN A 493 -28.54 -47.54 20.24
N ALA A 494 -29.31 -47.04 21.21
CA ALA A 494 -30.44 -46.17 20.88
C ALA A 494 -29.92 -44.82 20.37
N ASN A 495 -30.50 -44.29 19.30
CA ASN A 495 -30.21 -42.95 18.79
C ASN A 495 -31.45 -42.06 19.00
N THR A 496 -31.20 -40.78 19.24
CA THR A 496 -32.23 -39.73 19.21
C THR A 496 -31.96 -38.76 18.08
N TYR A 497 -33.03 -38.12 17.61
CA TYR A 497 -33.04 -37.26 16.45
C TYR A 497 -33.47 -35.84 16.83
N ARG A 498 -33.02 -34.86 16.06
CA ARG A 498 -33.51 -33.48 16.11
C ARG A 498 -33.81 -32.98 14.71
N GLU A 499 -34.70 -32.01 14.63
CA GLU A 499 -34.95 -31.34 13.36
C GLU A 499 -33.82 -30.36 13.04
N VAL A 500 -33.35 -30.37 11.79
CA VAL A 500 -32.32 -29.45 11.27
C VAL A 500 -32.85 -28.89 9.97
N ALA A 501 -33.17 -27.60 9.96
CA ALA A 501 -33.75 -26.92 8.82
C ALA A 501 -32.85 -25.75 8.37
N CYS A 502 -32.73 -25.57 7.06
CA CYS A 502 -32.13 -24.37 6.49
C CYS A 502 -33.19 -23.28 6.46
N ILE A 503 -32.88 -22.12 7.01
CA ILE A 503 -33.83 -21.02 7.17
C ILE A 503 -33.24 -19.75 6.59
N SER A 504 -34.01 -19.07 5.73
CA SER A 504 -33.66 -17.77 5.14
C SER A 504 -33.22 -16.80 6.21
N VAL A 505 -32.07 -16.15 6.04
CA VAL A 505 -31.65 -15.06 6.93
C VAL A 505 -32.53 -13.81 6.73
N LEU A 506 -33.17 -13.69 5.57
CA LEU A 506 -33.96 -12.51 5.19
C LEU A 506 -35.43 -12.61 5.60
N THR A 507 -36.05 -13.77 5.39
CA THR A 507 -37.49 -13.98 5.66
C THR A 507 -37.74 -14.84 6.89
N ASN A 508 -36.71 -15.49 7.43
CA ASN A 508 -36.79 -16.43 8.54
C ASN A 508 -37.74 -17.63 8.29
N ASP A 509 -38.03 -17.93 7.02
CA ASP A 509 -38.78 -19.11 6.57
C ASP A 509 -37.83 -20.24 6.15
N ARG A 510 -38.35 -21.48 6.07
CA ARG A 510 -37.59 -22.60 5.50
C ARG A 510 -37.27 -22.35 4.03
N THR A 511 -36.00 -22.53 3.67
CA THR A 511 -35.51 -22.39 2.31
C THR A 511 -34.82 -23.67 1.85
N ASP A 512 -34.33 -23.64 0.61
CA ASP A 512 -33.59 -24.78 0.07
C ASP A 512 -32.33 -25.04 0.91
N VAL A 513 -32.01 -26.32 1.07
CA VAL A 513 -30.84 -26.78 1.81
C VAL A 513 -29.53 -26.25 1.20
N SER A 514 -29.48 -26.01 -0.11
CA SER A 514 -28.32 -25.42 -0.78
C SER A 514 -28.06 -23.95 -0.41
N ASP A 515 -29.05 -23.25 0.14
CA ASP A 515 -28.89 -21.86 0.57
C ASP A 515 -28.11 -21.76 1.90
N CYS A 516 -27.96 -22.88 2.61
CA CYS A 516 -27.12 -23.01 3.79
C CYS A 516 -25.80 -23.71 3.47
N ASP A 517 -24.75 -23.35 4.20
CA ASP A 517 -23.44 -24.00 4.11
C ASP A 517 -23.52 -25.49 4.48
N LEU A 518 -23.41 -26.37 3.48
CA LEU A 518 -23.56 -27.82 3.64
C LEU A 518 -22.45 -28.44 4.49
N ASP A 519 -21.24 -27.86 4.47
CA ASP A 519 -20.10 -28.35 5.26
C ASP A 519 -20.31 -28.09 6.76
N ARG A 520 -21.14 -27.10 7.08
CA ARG A 520 -21.51 -26.72 8.45
C ARG A 520 -22.87 -27.27 8.89
N ARG A 521 -23.45 -28.22 8.16
CA ARG A 521 -24.76 -28.81 8.51
C ARG A 521 -24.69 -29.48 9.89
N PRO A 522 -25.48 -29.03 10.88
CA PRO A 522 -25.50 -29.65 12.20
C PRO A 522 -25.99 -31.10 12.14
N VAL A 523 -25.40 -31.98 12.95
CA VAL A 523 -25.82 -33.39 13.03
C VAL A 523 -27.28 -33.51 13.48
N SER A 524 -28.07 -34.30 12.77
CA SER A 524 -29.49 -34.55 13.09
C SER A 524 -29.71 -35.77 13.98
N GLU A 525 -28.66 -36.53 14.26
CA GLU A 525 -28.70 -37.80 14.99
C GLU A 525 -27.59 -37.83 16.04
N LYS A 526 -27.89 -38.35 17.24
CA LYS A 526 -26.91 -38.61 18.30
C LYS A 526 -27.23 -39.89 19.04
N ALA A 527 -26.21 -40.57 19.55
CA ALA A 527 -26.38 -41.74 20.40
C ALA A 527 -26.91 -41.36 21.79
N CYS A 528 -27.93 -42.07 22.24
CA CYS A 528 -28.39 -42.09 23.61
C CYS A 528 -27.44 -42.96 24.42
N ASN A 529 -26.66 -42.35 25.32
CA ASN A 529 -25.68 -43.05 26.14
C ASN A 529 -26.36 -43.76 27.33
N LEU A 530 -27.20 -44.76 27.01
CA LEU A 530 -28.02 -45.51 27.98
C LEU A 530 -27.32 -46.81 28.40
N SER A 531 -27.43 -47.16 29.67
CA SER A 531 -26.91 -48.44 30.20
C SER A 531 -27.65 -49.64 29.60
N GLN A 532 -26.95 -50.77 29.49
CA GLN A 532 -27.55 -52.02 29.03
C GLN A 532 -28.56 -52.50 30.08
N CYS A 533 -29.80 -52.82 29.67
CA CYS A 533 -30.76 -53.40 30.62
C CYS A 533 -30.18 -54.71 31.16
N ASP A 534 -29.98 -54.78 32.48
CA ASP A 534 -29.50 -55.98 33.14
C ASP A 534 -30.63 -57.03 33.15
N ARG A 535 -30.28 -58.29 32.85
CA ARG A 535 -31.26 -59.37 32.64
C ARG A 535 -31.05 -60.45 33.69
N SER A 536 -31.71 -60.33 34.85
CA SER A 536 -31.86 -61.43 35.81
C SER A 536 -33.33 -61.71 36.18
N THR A 537 -33.85 -62.77 35.57
CA THR A 537 -34.72 -63.83 36.11
C THR A 537 -35.80 -63.56 37.18
N TYR A 538 -37.03 -63.92 36.78
CA TYR A 538 -38.01 -64.78 37.48
C TYR A 538 -39.10 -64.15 38.39
N TYR A 539 -40.34 -64.50 38.01
CA TYR A 539 -41.65 -64.43 38.68
C TYR A 539 -42.33 -63.08 38.95
N GLY A 540 -43.55 -62.96 38.39
CA GLY A 540 -44.70 -62.33 39.07
C GLY A 540 -44.92 -60.84 38.83
N VAL A 541 -45.92 -60.53 38.00
CA VAL A 541 -46.72 -59.28 37.99
C VAL A 541 -47.39 -59.12 39.39
N PRO A 542 -47.69 -57.92 39.97
CA PRO A 542 -48.12 -56.67 39.32
C PRO A 542 -47.46 -55.34 39.79
N LEU A 543 -47.68 -54.31 38.95
CA LEU A 543 -47.55 -52.86 39.19
C LEU A 543 -48.05 -52.42 40.59
N PRO A 544 -47.48 -51.34 41.15
CA PRO A 544 -48.19 -50.06 41.02
C PRO A 544 -47.26 -48.83 40.94
N GLY A 545 -47.78 -47.74 40.36
CA GLY A 545 -47.25 -46.40 40.65
C GLY A 545 -47.28 -45.41 39.48
N PHE A 546 -48.47 -45.05 39.00
CA PHE A 546 -48.62 -43.76 38.33
C PHE A 546 -48.39 -42.64 39.36
N VAL A 547 -47.51 -41.69 39.06
CA VAL A 547 -47.43 -40.41 39.77
C VAL A 547 -47.47 -39.30 38.73
N TRP A 548 -48.53 -38.50 38.77
CA TRP A 548 -48.58 -37.20 38.10
C TRP A 548 -48.04 -36.12 39.03
N ARG A 549 -47.20 -35.21 38.54
CA ARG A 549 -47.14 -33.80 38.99
C ARG A 549 -46.74 -32.84 37.87
N THR A 550 -47.17 -31.61 38.08
CA THR A 550 -47.59 -30.54 37.17
C THR A 550 -46.54 -29.45 36.94
N GLY A 551 -46.70 -28.65 35.87
CA GLY A 551 -46.07 -27.33 35.75
C GLY A 551 -46.26 -26.70 34.36
N ASP A 552 -47.03 -25.61 34.31
CA ASP A 552 -47.48 -24.85 33.14
C ASP A 552 -46.37 -24.32 32.21
N TRP A 553 -46.63 -24.36 30.91
CA TRP A 553 -46.33 -23.24 30.00
C TRP A 553 -47.60 -22.89 29.24
N SER A 554 -48.42 -22.08 29.90
CA SER A 554 -49.51 -21.35 29.28
C SER A 554 -48.98 -20.43 28.19
N SER A 555 -49.74 -20.40 27.10
CA SER A 555 -49.96 -19.25 26.21
C SER A 555 -48.75 -18.61 25.52
N SER A 556 -48.65 -18.87 24.22
CA SER A 556 -48.67 -17.77 23.23
C SER A 556 -49.30 -18.29 21.94
N VAL A 557 -50.58 -17.96 21.81
CA VAL A 557 -51.38 -18.03 20.59
C VAL A 557 -50.73 -17.16 19.52
N TRP A 558 -50.52 -17.69 18.32
CA TRP A 558 -50.87 -16.97 17.09
C TRP A 558 -51.55 -17.95 16.15
N MET A 559 -52.86 -17.77 16.07
CA MET A 559 -53.79 -18.46 15.19
C MET A 559 -54.01 -17.55 13.96
N LEU A 560 -54.44 -18.17 12.85
CA LEU A 560 -55.10 -17.56 11.67
C LEU A 560 -54.13 -16.94 10.63
N ASN A 561 -54.22 -17.19 9.32
CA ASN A 561 -55.28 -17.71 8.45
C ASN A 561 -54.66 -18.23 7.12
N GLY A 562 -55.31 -19.20 6.44
CA GLY A 562 -55.16 -19.38 4.98
C GLY A 562 -55.78 -18.18 4.21
N PRO A 563 -55.93 -18.17 2.86
CA PRO A 563 -56.30 -19.32 2.03
C PRO A 563 -55.65 -19.38 0.62
N TYR A 564 -55.96 -20.49 -0.08
CA TYR A 564 -56.16 -20.68 -1.54
C TYR A 564 -55.43 -19.80 -2.57
N GLY A 565 -54.79 -20.48 -3.53
CA GLY A 565 -54.32 -19.95 -4.81
C GLY A 565 -53.41 -20.93 -5.52
#